data_AF-M4C1C9-F1
#
_entry.id   AF-M4C1C9-F1
#
_cell.length_a   1.000
_cell.length_b   1.000
_cell.length_c   1.000
_cell.angle_alpha   90.00
_cell.angle_beta   90.00
_cell.angle_gamma   90.00
#
_symmetry.space_group_name_H-M   'P 1'
#
loop_
_entity.id
_entity.type
_entity.pdbx_description
1 polymer ?
#
loop_
_entity_poly.entity_id
_entity_poly.type
_entity_poly.pdbx_seq_one_letter_code
_entity_poly.pdbx_strand_id
1 'polypeptide(L)'
;MDDRAAVERIKLRPRTTLFFKHDVEVANADSKKFLRPASRNFESVDAMTKPNELLQVTCAHVHPCKQKGLLKVLTLLGNPAAPRLYFIVPPDVFEGFKYQNYHTVRGEKVKVVDEKLKKLKQYVIKVEFSHEIHPAKEVVKSRVRSREEESNESSSQGRTSKCARTGSV
;
A
#
# COMPACT_ATOMS: atom_id res chain seq x y z
N MET A 1 16.87 20.41 -20.17
CA MET A 1 16.96 21.40 -19.08
C MET A 1 16.07 20.90 -17.97
N ASP A 2 16.65 20.57 -16.82
CA ASP A 2 15.89 20.10 -15.65
C ASP A 2 15.16 21.29 -15.02
N ASP A 3 13.84 21.39 -15.25
CA ASP A 3 12.95 22.34 -14.58
C ASP A 3 12.67 21.92 -13.12
N ARG A 4 13.68 21.45 -12.40
CA ARG A 4 13.53 21.09 -10.99
C ARG A 4 13.39 22.37 -10.20
N ALA A 5 12.16 22.67 -9.77
CA ALA A 5 11.85 23.83 -8.94
C ALA A 5 12.80 23.92 -7.73
N ALA A 6 13.06 25.14 -7.26
CA ALA A 6 13.92 25.41 -6.12
C ALA A 6 13.58 24.50 -4.92
N VAL A 7 14.61 23.95 -4.28
CA VAL A 7 14.45 23.09 -3.09
C VAL A 7 13.91 23.93 -1.94
N GLU A 8 12.65 23.72 -1.58
CA GLU A 8 12.00 24.36 -0.44
C GLU A 8 12.13 23.48 0.81
N ARG A 9 12.59 24.06 1.91
CA ARG A 9 12.57 23.41 3.24
C ARG A 9 11.26 23.75 3.94
N ILE A 10 10.39 22.75 4.08
CA ILE A 10 9.11 22.90 4.79
C ILE A 10 9.30 22.45 6.25
N LYS A 11 9.01 23.33 7.22
CA LYS A 11 8.93 22.95 8.63
C LYS A 11 7.56 22.35 8.93
N LEU A 12 7.50 21.03 9.08
CA LEU A 12 6.28 20.35 9.50
C LEU A 12 6.00 20.65 10.98
N ARG A 13 4.74 20.93 11.31
CA ARG A 13 4.28 21.11 12.69
C ARG A 13 3.82 19.76 13.26
N PRO A 14 4.03 19.48 14.55
CA PRO A 14 3.44 18.31 15.20
C PRO A 14 1.92 18.31 14.99
N ARG A 15 1.40 17.16 14.55
CA ARG A 15 -0.03 16.94 14.28
C ARG A 15 -0.46 15.69 15.04
N THR A 16 -1.65 15.70 15.62
CA THR A 16 -2.23 14.49 16.24
C THR A 16 -2.81 13.61 15.15
N THR A 17 -2.47 12.33 15.13
CA THR A 17 -3.03 11.40 14.16
C THR A 17 -4.48 11.08 14.48
N LEU A 18 -5.35 11.13 13.47
CA LEU A 18 -6.70 10.59 13.49
C LEU A 18 -6.77 9.43 12.50
N PHE A 19 -7.04 8.23 13.00
CA PHE A 19 -7.30 7.06 12.18
C PHE A 19 -8.79 7.01 11.85
N PHE A 20 -9.16 7.36 10.63
CA PHE A 20 -10.57 7.46 10.24
C PHE A 20 -11.04 6.19 9.52
N LYS A 21 -12.28 5.78 9.77
CA LYS A 21 -12.95 4.67 9.09
C LYS A 21 -13.98 5.18 8.09
N HIS A 22 -14.59 6.33 8.38
CA HIS A 22 -15.67 6.91 7.59
C HIS A 22 -15.34 8.31 7.09
N ASP A 23 -15.89 8.65 5.93
CA ASP A 23 -15.67 9.91 5.23
C ASP A 23 -16.10 11.13 6.07
N VAL A 24 -17.11 10.99 6.95
CA VAL A 24 -17.58 12.06 7.87
C VAL A 24 -16.54 12.48 8.91
N GLU A 25 -15.67 11.57 9.33
CA GLU A 25 -14.60 11.88 10.29
C GLU A 25 -13.56 12.81 9.66
N VAL A 26 -13.30 12.63 8.37
CA VAL A 26 -12.44 13.53 7.58
C VAL A 26 -13.11 14.89 7.44
N ALA A 27 -14.42 14.94 7.14
CA ALA A 27 -15.16 16.19 7.02
C ALA A 27 -15.11 17.03 8.32
N ASN A 28 -15.26 16.38 9.47
CA ASN A 28 -15.29 17.04 10.78
C ASN A 28 -13.89 17.34 11.39
N ALA A 29 -12.82 16.74 10.87
CA ALA A 29 -11.50 16.94 11.43
C ALA A 29 -10.97 18.37 11.23
N ASP A 30 -10.25 18.88 12.22
CA ASP A 30 -9.55 20.17 12.13
C ASP A 30 -8.25 20.08 11.30
N SER A 31 -7.64 21.23 10.99
CA SER A 31 -6.40 21.34 10.20
C SER A 31 -5.12 20.92 10.95
N LYS A 32 -5.21 20.66 12.25
CA LYS A 32 -4.11 20.16 13.10
C LYS A 32 -4.07 18.63 13.16
N LYS A 33 -5.07 17.93 12.59
CA LYS A 33 -5.08 16.46 12.49
C LYS A 33 -4.26 15.96 11.31
N PHE A 34 -3.50 14.89 11.54
CA PHE A 34 -2.92 14.06 10.49
C PHE A 34 -3.88 12.90 10.20
N LEU A 35 -4.54 12.93 9.06
CA LEU A 35 -5.61 12.00 8.73
C LEU A 35 -5.02 10.77 8.05
N ARG A 36 -5.15 9.62 8.71
CA ARG A 36 -4.70 8.34 8.17
C ARG A 36 -5.90 7.42 8.01
N PRO A 37 -6.13 6.84 6.83
CA PRO A 37 -7.13 5.80 6.69
C PRO A 37 -6.85 4.63 7.65
N ALA A 38 -7.86 4.18 8.38
CA ALA A 38 -7.75 3.00 9.25
C ALA A 38 -7.66 1.69 8.45
N SER A 39 -8.08 1.71 7.18
CA SER A 39 -7.99 0.59 6.24
C SER A 39 -7.25 1.02 4.97
N ARG A 40 -6.65 0.06 4.26
CA ARG A 40 -5.93 0.29 2.98
C ARG A 40 -6.84 0.61 1.79
N ASN A 41 -8.08 1.04 2.03
CA ASN A 41 -9.09 1.27 0.98
C ASN A 41 -8.87 2.57 0.20
N PHE A 42 -7.82 3.33 0.51
CA PHE A 42 -7.42 4.54 -0.19
C PHE A 42 -6.21 4.24 -1.07
N GLU A 43 -6.48 3.69 -2.25
CA GLU A 43 -5.47 3.15 -3.17
C GLU A 43 -4.39 4.16 -3.64
N SER A 44 -4.63 5.46 -3.44
CA SER A 44 -3.77 6.52 -3.97
C SER A 44 -3.01 7.32 -2.92
N VAL A 45 -3.30 7.18 -1.63
CA VAL A 45 -2.66 7.96 -0.56
C VAL A 45 -2.58 7.17 0.73
N ASP A 46 -1.49 7.35 1.47
CA ASP A 46 -1.31 6.79 2.81
C ASP A 46 -1.87 7.71 3.90
N ALA A 47 -1.89 9.02 3.65
CA ALA A 47 -2.39 10.02 4.56
C ALA A 47 -2.79 11.32 3.85
N MET A 48 -3.51 12.18 4.57
CA MET A 48 -3.88 13.51 4.10
C MET A 48 -3.94 14.50 5.26
N THR A 49 -3.76 15.78 4.94
CA THR A 49 -3.85 16.89 5.89
C THR A 49 -4.62 18.04 5.27
N LYS A 50 -5.55 18.61 6.05
CA LYS A 50 -6.31 19.77 5.60
C LYS A 50 -5.42 21.01 5.52
N PRO A 51 -5.69 21.92 4.57
CA PRO A 51 -6.81 21.87 3.63
C PRO A 51 -6.53 21.06 2.36
N ASN A 52 -5.28 20.77 2.01
CA ASN A 52 -4.92 20.47 0.62
C ASN A 52 -3.70 19.56 0.41
N GLU A 53 -3.25 18.85 1.45
CA GLU A 53 -2.03 18.05 1.41
C GLU A 53 -2.36 16.56 1.39
N LEU A 54 -1.77 15.84 0.45
CA LEU A 54 -1.90 14.40 0.26
C LEU A 54 -0.51 13.79 0.35
N LEU A 55 -0.38 12.65 1.02
CA LEU A 55 0.91 11.99 1.22
C LEU A 55 0.86 10.54 0.75
N GLN A 56 1.91 10.14 0.04
CA GLN A 56 2.08 8.78 -0.46
C GLN A 56 3.52 8.34 -0.27
N VAL A 57 3.75 7.28 0.50
CA VAL A 57 5.06 6.71 0.74
C VAL A 57 5.34 5.67 -0.33
N THR A 58 6.50 5.75 -0.98
CA THR A 58 6.89 4.78 -2.01
C THR A 58 8.40 4.58 -2.05
N CYS A 59 8.82 3.33 -2.24
CA CYS A 59 10.20 2.97 -2.57
C CYS A 59 10.37 2.68 -4.07
N ALA A 60 9.33 2.84 -4.89
CA ALA A 60 9.39 2.64 -6.34
C ALA A 60 9.59 3.97 -7.07
N HIS A 61 10.44 3.98 -8.10
CA HIS A 61 10.62 5.14 -9.00
C HIS A 61 9.35 5.47 -9.81
N VAL A 62 8.52 4.45 -10.06
CA VAL A 62 7.25 4.57 -10.76
C VAL A 62 6.16 4.05 -9.84
N HIS A 63 5.31 4.96 -9.39
CA HIS A 63 4.17 4.68 -8.52
C HIS A 63 2.91 5.34 -9.09
N PRO A 64 2.22 4.68 -10.04
CA PRO A 64 1.08 5.27 -10.72
C PRO A 64 -0.06 5.66 -9.78
N CYS A 65 -0.65 6.83 -10.02
CA CYS A 65 -1.72 7.37 -9.21
C CYS A 65 -3.09 6.95 -9.73
N LYS A 66 -3.89 6.22 -8.94
CA LYS A 66 -5.26 5.90 -9.35
C LYS A 66 -6.11 7.18 -9.35
N GLN A 67 -6.59 7.61 -10.52
CA GLN A 67 -7.36 8.86 -10.69
C GLN A 67 -8.62 8.88 -9.81
N LYS A 68 -9.39 7.78 -9.80
CA LYS A 68 -10.62 7.66 -8.99
C LYS A 68 -10.35 7.81 -7.50
N GLY A 69 -9.26 7.21 -7.01
CA GLY A 69 -8.83 7.33 -5.62
C GLY A 69 -8.47 8.76 -5.23
N LEU A 70 -7.68 9.45 -6.08
CA LEU A 70 -7.32 10.85 -5.83
C LEU A 70 -8.55 11.78 -5.87
N LEU A 71 -9.46 11.60 -6.83
CA LEU A 71 -10.68 12.41 -6.89
C LEU A 71 -11.57 12.24 -5.65
N LYS A 72 -11.66 11.02 -5.11
CA LYS A 72 -12.36 10.78 -3.84
C LYS A 72 -11.70 11.58 -2.72
N VAL A 73 -10.38 11.50 -2.58
CA VAL A 73 -9.63 12.23 -1.53
C VAL A 73 -9.79 13.75 -1.68
N LEU A 74 -9.68 14.30 -2.90
CA LEU A 74 -9.91 15.73 -3.12
C LEU A 74 -11.33 16.16 -2.75
N THR A 75 -12.32 15.32 -3.04
CA THR A 75 -13.72 15.59 -2.65
C THR A 75 -13.88 15.60 -1.14
N LEU A 76 -13.24 14.67 -0.42
CA LEU A 76 -13.25 14.62 1.05
C LEU A 76 -12.61 15.85 1.69
N LEU A 77 -11.61 16.43 1.05
CA LEU A 77 -10.95 17.66 1.49
C LEU A 77 -11.72 18.94 1.08
N GLY A 78 -12.90 18.82 0.48
CA GLY A 78 -13.71 19.96 0.06
C GLY A 78 -13.23 20.62 -1.23
N ASN A 79 -12.58 19.86 -2.12
CA ASN A 79 -12.06 20.33 -3.41
C ASN A 79 -11.17 21.59 -3.29
N PRO A 80 -10.04 21.51 -2.56
CA PRO A 80 -9.16 22.65 -2.35
C PRO A 80 -8.66 23.26 -3.67
N ALA A 81 -8.46 24.58 -3.68
CA ALA A 81 -8.07 25.30 -4.90
C ALA A 81 -6.70 24.90 -5.46
N ALA A 82 -5.76 24.53 -4.59
CA ALA A 82 -4.38 24.20 -4.95
C ALA A 82 -3.90 22.93 -4.22
N PRO A 83 -4.39 21.73 -4.59
CA PRO A 83 -3.99 20.50 -3.91
C PRO A 83 -2.53 20.13 -4.21
N ARG A 84 -1.87 19.49 -3.23
CA ARG A 84 -0.48 19.06 -3.29
C ARG A 84 -0.36 17.59 -2.91
N LEU A 85 0.23 16.78 -3.79
CA LEU A 85 0.58 15.39 -3.53
C LEU A 85 2.08 15.28 -3.27
N TYR A 86 2.46 14.81 -2.09
CA TYR A 86 3.83 14.57 -1.69
C TYR A 86 4.14 13.08 -1.76
N PHE A 87 5.10 12.72 -2.60
CA PHE A 87 5.74 11.40 -2.59
C PHE A 87 6.88 11.42 -1.57
N ILE A 88 6.77 10.59 -0.55
CA ILE A 88 7.81 10.41 0.45
C ILE A 88 8.65 9.22 0.00
N VAL A 89 9.92 9.49 -0.31
CA VAL A 89 10.81 8.50 -0.92
C VAL A 89 12.15 8.41 -0.18
N PRO A 90 12.80 7.24 -0.23
CA PRO A 90 14.16 7.08 0.26
C PRO A 90 15.21 7.78 -0.63
N PRO A 91 16.45 7.97 -0.15
CA PRO A 91 17.48 8.73 -0.86
C PRO A 91 17.87 8.15 -2.23
N ASP A 92 17.92 6.83 -2.35
CA ASP A 92 18.22 6.07 -3.57
C ASP A 92 17.18 6.30 -4.68
N VAL A 93 15.93 6.57 -4.29
CA VAL A 93 14.83 6.85 -5.23
C VAL A 93 14.73 8.33 -5.60
N PHE A 94 15.13 9.23 -4.70
CA PHE A 94 14.86 10.67 -4.78
C PHE A 94 15.40 11.36 -6.05
N GLU A 95 16.66 11.09 -6.41
CA GLU A 95 17.33 11.86 -7.47
C GLU A 95 16.71 11.60 -8.86
N GLY A 96 16.25 10.36 -9.09
CA GLY A 96 15.61 9.96 -10.34
C GLY A 96 14.07 10.00 -10.32
N PHE A 97 13.45 10.50 -9.25
CA PHE A 97 11.99 10.44 -9.11
C PHE A 97 11.30 11.41 -10.06
N LYS A 98 10.51 10.87 -11.01
CA LYS A 98 9.82 11.65 -12.04
C LYS A 98 8.34 11.87 -11.69
N TYR A 99 7.69 12.70 -12.49
CA TYR A 99 6.24 12.87 -12.45
C TYR A 99 5.51 11.54 -12.62
N GLN A 100 4.52 11.28 -11.77
CA GLN A 100 3.75 10.04 -11.75
C GLN A 100 2.45 10.20 -12.54
N ASN A 101 2.24 9.34 -13.54
CA ASN A 101 1.06 9.38 -14.38
C ASN A 101 -0.20 8.93 -13.63
N TYR A 102 -1.36 9.46 -14.05
CA TYR A 102 -2.65 9.00 -13.58
C TYR A 102 -3.09 7.73 -14.31
N HIS A 103 -3.52 6.73 -13.54
CA HIS A 103 -3.96 5.44 -14.04
C HIS A 103 -5.42 5.17 -13.66
N THR A 104 -6.10 4.36 -14.48
CA THR A 104 -7.43 3.83 -14.19
C THR A 104 -7.33 2.80 -13.07
N VAL A 105 -8.49 2.40 -12.51
CA VAL A 105 -8.55 1.28 -11.55
C VAL A 105 -7.90 0.01 -12.13
N ARG A 106 -8.04 -0.21 -13.45
CA ARG A 106 -7.46 -1.33 -14.20
C ARG A 106 -5.95 -1.21 -14.43
N GLY A 107 -5.32 -0.10 -14.07
CA GLY A 107 -3.87 0.10 -14.20
C GLY A 107 -3.42 0.69 -15.53
N GLU A 108 -4.33 1.07 -16.41
CA GLU A 108 -4.04 1.70 -17.69
C GLU A 108 -3.83 3.21 -17.50
N LYS A 109 -3.00 3.85 -18.33
CA LYS A 109 -2.84 5.30 -18.31
C LYS A 109 -4.16 5.99 -18.67
N VAL A 110 -4.55 6.99 -17.89
CA VAL A 110 -5.76 7.78 -18.15
C VAL A 110 -5.58 8.64 -19.40
N LYS A 111 -6.56 8.61 -20.31
CA LYS A 111 -6.58 9.43 -21.52
C LYS A 111 -7.06 10.86 -21.26
N VAL A 112 -8.03 11.02 -20.36
CA VAL A 112 -8.63 12.32 -20.00
C VAL A 112 -8.52 12.53 -18.49
N VAL A 113 -7.65 13.46 -18.10
CA VAL A 113 -7.42 13.83 -16.70
C VAL A 113 -8.51 14.82 -16.26
N ASP A 114 -9.13 14.54 -15.11
CA ASP A 114 -10.15 15.40 -14.51
C ASP A 114 -9.58 16.80 -14.17
N GLU A 115 -10.37 17.86 -14.38
CA GLU A 115 -9.97 19.25 -14.13
C GLU A 115 -9.47 19.50 -12.70
N LYS A 116 -10.03 18.79 -11.71
CA LYS A 116 -9.59 18.90 -10.31
C LYS A 116 -8.17 18.35 -10.13
N LEU A 117 -7.79 17.31 -10.88
CA LEU A 117 -6.46 16.72 -10.85
C LEU A 117 -5.45 17.49 -11.68
N LYS A 118 -5.88 18.25 -12.69
CA LYS A 118 -4.97 19.17 -13.42
C LYS A 118 -4.38 20.24 -12.50
N LYS A 119 -5.09 20.60 -11.43
CA LYS A 119 -4.62 21.54 -10.39
C LYS A 119 -3.70 20.91 -9.36
N LEU A 120 -3.63 19.57 -9.29
CA LEU A 120 -2.81 18.84 -8.33
C LEU A 120 -1.35 18.92 -8.71
N LYS A 121 -0.54 19.55 -7.85
CA LYS A 121 0.91 19.58 -8.00
C LYS A 121 1.54 18.38 -7.29
N GLN A 122 2.48 17.72 -7.95
CA GLN A 122 3.24 16.61 -7.38
C GLN A 122 4.60 17.13 -6.88
N TYR A 123 4.96 16.70 -5.68
CA TYR A 123 6.23 17.00 -5.03
C TYR A 123 6.85 15.71 -4.55
N VAL A 124 8.17 15.71 -4.39
CA VAL A 124 8.91 14.59 -3.80
C VAL A 124 9.66 15.09 -2.57
N ILE A 125 9.56 14.34 -1.47
CA ILE A 125 10.27 14.59 -0.21
C ILE A 125 11.25 13.45 -0.01
N LYS A 126 12.53 13.78 0.09
CA LYS A 126 13.56 12.85 0.53
C LYS A 126 13.47 12.68 2.04
N VAL A 127 13.37 11.45 2.51
CA VAL A 127 13.55 11.11 3.93
C VAL A 127 14.84 10.33 4.07
N GLU A 128 15.80 10.92 4.78
CA GLU A 128 17.02 10.23 5.17
C GLU A 128 16.70 9.24 6.30
N PHE A 129 17.18 8.01 6.17
CA PHE A 129 17.11 7.05 7.25
C PHE A 129 18.38 7.14 8.08
N SER A 130 18.23 7.29 9.40
CA SER A 130 19.37 7.28 10.32
C SER A 130 19.85 5.87 10.64
N HIS A 131 19.00 4.85 10.41
CA HIS A 131 19.27 3.45 10.75
C HIS A 131 18.55 2.53 9.75
N GLU A 132 19.24 1.52 9.24
CA GLU A 132 18.65 0.45 8.42
C GLU A 132 18.33 -0.75 9.31
N ILE A 133 17.11 -1.28 9.20
CA ILE A 133 16.74 -2.54 9.85
C ILE A 133 16.94 -3.64 8.82
N HIS A 134 18.02 -4.42 8.97
CA HIS A 134 18.19 -5.62 8.15
C HIS A 134 17.17 -6.68 8.56
N PRO A 135 16.42 -7.27 7.61
CA PRO A 135 15.55 -8.40 7.93
C PRO A 135 16.39 -9.50 8.56
N ALA A 136 15.89 -10.10 9.65
CA ALA A 136 16.51 -11.28 10.23
C ALA A 136 16.60 -12.36 9.14
N LYS A 137 17.81 -12.85 8.87
CA LYS A 137 18.05 -13.89 7.87
C LYS A 137 17.06 -15.02 8.07
N GLU A 138 16.33 -15.36 7.01
CA GLU A 138 15.37 -16.45 6.98
C GLU A 138 16.08 -17.73 7.45
N VAL A 139 15.71 -18.25 8.62
CA VAL A 139 16.20 -19.54 9.12
C VAL A 139 15.48 -20.62 8.32
N VAL A 140 15.87 -20.81 7.05
CA VAL A 140 15.55 -22.01 6.30
C VAL A 140 16.44 -23.12 6.85
N LYS A 141 16.05 -23.67 8.01
CA LYS A 141 16.58 -24.95 8.47
C LYS A 141 15.95 -26.03 7.61
N SER A 142 16.78 -26.57 6.73
CA SER A 142 16.67 -27.88 6.13
C SER A 142 16.09 -28.91 7.10
N ARG A 143 14.78 -29.18 6.99
CA ARG A 143 14.21 -30.47 7.37
C ARG A 143 14.05 -31.29 6.09
N VAL A 144 15.19 -31.63 5.50
CA VAL A 144 15.29 -32.81 4.64
C VAL A 144 14.92 -33.99 5.53
N ARG A 145 13.79 -34.62 5.19
CA ARG A 145 13.19 -35.76 5.87
C ARG A 145 14.21 -36.90 6.01
N SER A 146 14.79 -37.07 7.20
CA SER A 146 15.20 -38.38 7.68
C SER A 146 13.98 -39.05 8.32
N ARG A 147 13.21 -39.77 7.51
CA ARG A 147 12.15 -40.70 7.96
C ARG A 147 11.82 -41.69 6.85
N GLU A 148 12.87 -42.35 6.36
CA GLU A 148 12.77 -43.68 5.77
C GLU A 148 13.74 -44.53 6.60
N GLU A 149 13.36 -45.79 6.87
CA GLU A 149 13.98 -46.72 7.84
C GLU A 149 13.50 -46.58 9.30
N GLU A 150 12.30 -47.10 9.58
CA GLU A 150 12.05 -48.08 10.66
C GLU A 150 10.54 -48.39 10.74
N SER A 151 10.13 -49.51 10.14
CA SER A 151 9.02 -50.37 10.58
C SER A 151 8.69 -51.37 9.46
N ASN A 152 9.58 -52.33 9.26
CA ASN A 152 9.29 -53.52 8.49
C ASN A 152 9.54 -54.72 9.41
N GLU A 153 8.58 -55.06 10.28
CA GLU A 153 8.44 -56.40 10.85
C GLU A 153 7.10 -56.59 11.58
N SER A 154 6.52 -57.79 11.43
CA SER A 154 5.20 -58.29 11.89
C SER A 154 3.99 -57.78 11.07
N SER A 155 3.10 -58.59 10.49
CA SER A 155 2.62 -59.91 10.87
C SER A 155 2.12 -60.65 9.63
N SER A 156 2.56 -61.89 9.48
CA SER A 156 1.97 -62.90 8.60
C SER A 156 0.74 -63.53 9.26
N GLN A 157 -0.14 -64.08 8.40
CA GLN A 157 -1.22 -65.04 8.66
C GLN A 157 -2.58 -64.54 9.18
N GLY A 158 -3.64 -64.85 8.41
CA GLY A 158 -5.04 -64.74 8.85
C GLY A 158 -6.05 -64.87 7.69
N ARG A 159 -6.52 -66.09 7.43
CA ARG A 159 -7.48 -66.49 6.37
C ARG A 159 -8.95 -66.18 6.73
N THR A 160 -9.74 -65.88 5.68
CA THR A 160 -11.16 -66.24 5.40
C THR A 160 -12.31 -65.81 6.32
N SER A 161 -13.32 -65.12 5.74
CA SER A 161 -14.77 -65.51 5.67
C SER A 161 -15.64 -64.30 5.24
N LYS A 162 -16.27 -64.25 4.05
CA LYS A 162 -17.62 -64.75 3.64
C LYS A 162 -18.82 -63.97 4.23
N CYS A 163 -19.53 -63.21 3.38
CA CYS A 163 -20.96 -62.83 3.52
C CYS A 163 -21.47 -62.46 2.10
N ALA A 164 -22.11 -63.35 1.34
CA ALA A 164 -23.51 -63.82 1.36
C ALA A 164 -24.50 -62.81 0.73
N ARG A 165 -25.12 -63.28 -0.37
CA ARG A 165 -26.17 -62.65 -1.19
C ARG A 165 -27.50 -62.59 -0.44
N THR A 166 -28.23 -61.49 -0.63
CA THR A 166 -29.65 -61.34 -0.34
C THR A 166 -30.49 -61.90 -1.48
N GLY A 167 -31.55 -62.64 -1.15
CA GLY A 167 -32.56 -63.14 -2.06
C GLY A 167 -33.96 -62.81 -1.54
N SER A 168 -34.74 -62.18 -2.43
CA SER A 168 -36.18 -62.20 -2.66
C SER A 168 -37.20 -62.19 -1.51
N VAL A 169 -38.14 -61.24 -1.61
CA VAL A 169 -39.55 -61.53 -1.93
C VAL A 169 -39.98 -60.61 -3.06
#